data_AF-A0A5D2BAA2-F1
#
_entry.id   AF-A0A5D2BAA2-F1
#
_cell.length_a   1.000
_cell.length_b   1.000
_cell.length_c   1.000
_cell.angle_alpha   90.00
_cell.angle_beta   90.00
_cell.angle_gamma   90.00
#
_symmetry.space_group_name_H-M   'P 1'
#
loop_
_entity.id
_entity.type
_entity.pdbx_description
1 polymer ?
#
loop_
_entity_poly.entity_id
_entity_poly.type
_entity_poly.pdbx_seq_one_letter_code
_entity_poly.pdbx_strand_id
1 'polypeptide(L)'
;MDFMKYTISKGYKVDSYEFGHQLSRAGMGASIEAEQYGKDIVVLKNLVKELHLDPKTQPKALSPSGYYDEKWFNSFLEVSRQEVVDGVTHHIYNIRPGDDPNMITKIQDPSYLNQVAQTYKGVLNIVNKFKPQSRAWVFKSGRALHGGAKDVSQTFANGFWYFDQLGMASTYNHKVFCRQTLIGGNYALLNTTTSIPNPDYYGVLLWHRLMGSTVLAVTQEFNQNLRVYAHCAKKKLGISIIFINLSKDSSFNVTLSNYEHQSRNLRTTNVAKPNYEFRGYQNREEYHLAALAGNIQGQIVLLNDIQMVPTKTFDILAIEPKLVNASTPISVAAHSIVYVTIRDFQAPLCA
;
A
#
# COMPACT_ATOMS: atom_id res chain seq x y z
N MET A 1 -7.60 -1.27 -31.96
CA MET A 1 -6.37 -1.93 -32.47
C MET A 1 -5.27 -0.91 -32.78
N ASP A 2 -5.61 0.23 -33.38
CA ASP A 2 -4.63 1.22 -33.89
C ASP A 2 -3.65 1.74 -32.83
N PHE A 3 -4.10 1.93 -31.58
CA PHE A 3 -3.22 2.36 -30.50
C PHE A 3 -2.10 1.34 -30.21
N MET A 4 -2.40 0.05 -30.13
CA MET A 4 -1.39 -0.99 -29.90
C MET A 4 -0.43 -1.10 -31.09
N LYS A 5 -0.94 -1.03 -32.32
CA LYS A 5 -0.10 -1.00 -33.52
C LYS A 5 0.84 0.20 -33.52
N TYR A 6 0.35 1.36 -33.08
CA TYR A 6 1.15 2.57 -32.96
C TYR A 6 2.26 2.41 -31.91
N THR A 7 1.96 1.94 -30.70
CA THR A 7 2.98 1.73 -29.65
C THR A 7 4.07 0.75 -30.10
N ILE A 8 3.68 -0.34 -30.76
CA ILE A 8 4.60 -1.29 -31.38
C ILE A 8 5.47 -0.60 -32.45
N SER A 9 4.87 0.16 -33.37
CA SER A 9 5.60 0.85 -34.45
C SER A 9 6.63 1.87 -33.93
N LYS A 10 6.40 2.41 -32.74
CA LYS A 10 7.32 3.33 -32.06
C LYS A 10 8.34 2.63 -31.17
N GLY A 11 8.26 1.30 -31.03
CA GLY A 11 9.10 0.53 -30.12
C GLY A 11 8.86 0.86 -28.65
N TYR A 12 7.67 1.37 -28.30
CA TYR A 12 7.35 1.68 -26.91
C TYR A 12 7.14 0.40 -26.12
N LYS A 13 7.86 0.30 -25.00
CA LYS A 13 7.66 -0.78 -24.04
C LYS A 13 6.38 -0.52 -23.26
N VAL A 14 5.37 -1.36 -23.47
CA VAL A 14 4.13 -1.35 -22.69
C VAL A 14 4.15 -2.55 -21.76
N ASP A 15 4.10 -2.34 -20.45
CA ASP A 15 4.10 -3.45 -19.49
C ASP A 15 2.73 -4.14 -19.40
N SER A 16 1.64 -3.37 -19.58
CA SER A 16 0.28 -3.89 -19.47
C SER A 16 -0.78 -3.00 -20.14
N TYR A 17 -1.91 -3.59 -20.49
CA TYR A 17 -3.13 -2.91 -20.91
C TYR A 17 -4.27 -3.16 -19.92
N GLU A 18 -5.09 -2.13 -19.72
CA GLU A 18 -6.42 -2.21 -19.11
C GLU A 18 -7.48 -1.77 -20.13
N PHE A 19 -8.70 -2.23 -19.95
CA PHE A 19 -9.83 -1.85 -20.80
C PHE A 19 -11.00 -1.42 -19.95
N GLY A 20 -11.37 -0.14 -20.03
CA GLY A 20 -12.44 0.44 -19.21
C GLY A 20 -11.97 0.95 -17.84
N HIS A 21 -12.81 1.76 -17.21
CA HIS A 21 -12.55 2.32 -15.88
C HIS A 21 -13.84 2.37 -15.07
N GLN A 22 -13.86 1.70 -13.92
CA GLN A 22 -15.02 1.67 -13.01
C GLN A 22 -16.33 1.21 -13.66
N LEU A 23 -16.25 0.21 -14.55
CA LEU A 23 -17.43 -0.33 -15.24
C LEU A 23 -18.18 -1.42 -14.44
N SER A 24 -17.65 -1.81 -13.29
CA SER A 24 -18.36 -2.71 -12.36
C SER A 24 -19.57 -2.00 -11.74
N ARG A 25 -20.57 -2.75 -11.27
CA ARG A 25 -21.85 -2.21 -10.74
C ARG A 25 -21.71 -1.16 -9.63
N ALA A 26 -20.58 -1.11 -8.93
CA ALA A 26 -20.28 -0.14 -7.88
C ALA A 26 -19.54 1.13 -8.38
N GLY A 27 -19.37 1.29 -9.69
CA GLY A 27 -18.73 2.43 -10.35
C GLY A 27 -19.59 3.69 -10.43
N MET A 28 -18.96 4.80 -10.84
CA MET A 28 -19.66 6.05 -11.12
C MET A 28 -19.94 6.17 -12.63
N GLY A 29 -21.22 6.20 -13.02
CA GLY A 29 -21.63 6.38 -14.42
C GLY A 29 -22.05 5.08 -15.10
N ALA A 30 -21.51 4.82 -16.29
CA ALA A 30 -21.87 3.66 -17.09
C ALA A 30 -21.39 2.35 -16.44
N SER A 31 -22.22 1.31 -16.50
CA SER A 31 -21.87 -0.03 -16.05
C SER A 31 -22.05 -1.05 -17.17
N ILE A 32 -21.28 -2.13 -17.10
CA ILE A 32 -21.38 -3.28 -18.00
C ILE A 32 -21.63 -4.52 -17.16
N GLU A 33 -22.51 -5.41 -17.64
CA GLU A 33 -22.74 -6.69 -17.00
C GLU A 33 -21.48 -7.54 -17.02
N ALA A 34 -21.21 -8.21 -15.90
CA ALA A 34 -19.94 -8.88 -15.64
C ALA A 34 -19.57 -9.92 -16.70
N GLU A 35 -20.56 -10.64 -17.22
CA GLU A 35 -20.36 -11.66 -18.25
C GLU A 35 -19.91 -11.06 -19.59
N GLN A 36 -20.51 -9.95 -20.01
CA GLN A 36 -20.13 -9.27 -21.24
C GLN A 36 -18.71 -8.73 -21.11
N TYR A 37 -18.41 -8.06 -20.00
CA TYR A 37 -17.08 -7.53 -19.75
C TYR A 37 -16.03 -8.65 -19.68
N GLY A 38 -16.37 -9.82 -19.13
CA GLY A 38 -15.52 -11.02 -19.17
C GLY A 38 -15.16 -11.43 -20.60
N LYS A 39 -16.13 -11.43 -21.52
CA LYS A 39 -15.90 -11.72 -22.95
C LYS A 39 -15.03 -10.64 -23.61
N ASP A 40 -15.25 -9.38 -23.29
CA ASP A 40 -14.48 -8.27 -23.86
C ASP A 40 -13.00 -8.35 -23.46
N ILE A 41 -12.71 -8.78 -22.23
CA ILE A 41 -11.34 -8.98 -21.75
C ILE A 41 -10.66 -10.19 -22.42
N VAL A 42 -11.41 -11.23 -22.80
CA VAL A 42 -10.90 -12.33 -23.65
C VAL A 42 -10.45 -11.78 -25.00
N VAL A 43 -11.27 -10.93 -25.62
CA VAL A 43 -10.92 -10.28 -26.89
C VAL A 43 -9.66 -9.43 -26.73
N LEU A 44 -9.54 -8.64 -25.65
CA LEU A 44 -8.33 -7.87 -25.36
C LEU A 44 -7.10 -8.76 -25.28
N LYS A 45 -7.13 -9.86 -24.51
CA LYS A 45 -5.98 -10.75 -24.37
C LYS A 45 -5.57 -11.37 -25.70
N ASN A 46 -6.54 -11.76 -26.54
CA ASN A 46 -6.27 -12.30 -27.87
C ASN A 46 -5.61 -11.26 -28.77
N LEU A 47 -6.10 -10.02 -28.78
CA LEU A 47 -5.46 -8.91 -29.52
C LEU A 47 -4.01 -8.67 -29.05
N VAL A 48 -3.75 -8.75 -27.74
CA VAL A 48 -2.38 -8.61 -27.22
C VAL A 48 -1.50 -9.77 -27.72
N LYS A 49 -1.99 -11.02 -27.72
CA LYS A 49 -1.24 -12.18 -28.25
C LYS A 49 -0.96 -12.07 -29.75
N GLU A 50 -1.93 -11.60 -30.52
CA GLU A 50 -1.81 -11.46 -31.98
C GLU A 50 -0.84 -10.36 -32.39
N LEU A 51 -0.82 -9.24 -31.66
CA LEU A 51 0.01 -8.07 -32.02
C LEU A 51 1.41 -8.14 -31.41
N HIS A 52 1.57 -8.78 -30.25
CA HIS A 52 2.87 -8.95 -29.58
C HIS A 52 3.32 -10.42 -29.70
N LEU A 53 3.98 -10.74 -30.81
CA LEU A 53 4.32 -12.11 -31.20
C LEU A 53 5.35 -12.80 -30.29
N ASP A 54 6.17 -12.04 -29.56
CA ASP A 54 7.12 -12.59 -28.60
C ASP A 54 6.47 -12.74 -27.21
N PRO A 55 6.21 -13.98 -26.75
CA PRO A 55 5.57 -14.21 -25.46
C PRO A 55 6.36 -13.67 -24.26
N LYS A 56 7.68 -13.47 -24.40
CA LYS A 56 8.54 -12.95 -23.32
C LYS A 56 8.38 -11.46 -23.09
N THR A 57 7.99 -10.73 -24.12
CA THR A 57 7.81 -9.27 -24.10
C THR A 57 6.34 -8.87 -24.19
N GLN A 58 5.44 -9.86 -24.20
CA GLN A 58 4.02 -9.65 -24.30
C GLN A 58 3.48 -8.85 -23.08
N PRO A 59 2.78 -7.72 -23.31
CA PRO A 59 2.16 -6.97 -22.23
C PRO A 59 1.10 -7.78 -21.49
N LYS A 60 0.93 -7.49 -20.20
CA LYS A 60 -0.12 -8.08 -19.37
C LYS A 60 -1.50 -7.50 -19.67
N ALA A 61 -2.57 -8.26 -19.48
CA ALA A 61 -3.94 -7.79 -19.46
C ALA A 61 -4.44 -7.70 -18.01
N LEU A 62 -4.78 -6.50 -17.57
CA LEU A 62 -5.24 -6.19 -16.22
C LEU A 62 -6.73 -5.80 -16.25
N SER A 63 -7.48 -6.21 -15.21
CA SER A 63 -8.94 -6.07 -15.18
C SER A 63 -9.49 -6.44 -13.78
N PRO A 64 -10.66 -5.94 -13.31
CA PRO A 64 -11.60 -5.05 -13.99
C PRO A 64 -11.42 -3.55 -13.77
N SER A 65 -10.45 -3.09 -12.97
CA SER A 65 -10.26 -1.66 -12.68
C SER A 65 -11.54 -1.00 -12.13
N GLY A 66 -12.18 -1.68 -11.18
CA GLY A 66 -13.47 -1.28 -10.61
C GLY A 66 -13.52 -1.40 -9.09
N TYR A 67 -14.62 -0.95 -8.48
CA TYR A 67 -14.86 -1.22 -7.06
C TYR A 67 -15.26 -2.67 -6.88
N TYR A 68 -14.72 -3.29 -5.84
CA TYR A 68 -15.03 -4.69 -5.51
C TYR A 68 -16.51 -4.84 -5.17
N ASP A 69 -17.20 -5.64 -5.97
CA ASP A 69 -18.53 -6.18 -5.70
C ASP A 69 -18.43 -7.69 -5.87
N GLU A 70 -18.77 -8.43 -4.83
CA GLU A 70 -18.53 -9.87 -4.79
C GLU A 70 -19.28 -10.61 -5.92
N LYS A 71 -20.55 -10.27 -6.17
CA LYS A 71 -21.36 -10.94 -7.19
C LYS A 71 -20.81 -10.66 -8.58
N TRP A 72 -20.54 -9.39 -8.88
CA TRP A 72 -20.02 -8.96 -10.17
C TRP A 72 -18.63 -9.58 -10.43
N PHE A 73 -17.72 -9.54 -9.46
CA PHE A 73 -16.38 -10.13 -9.63
C PHE A 73 -16.44 -11.65 -9.79
N ASN A 74 -17.38 -12.35 -9.14
CA ASN A 74 -17.56 -13.80 -9.32
C ASN A 74 -17.97 -14.12 -10.75
N SER A 75 -19.00 -13.44 -11.26
CA SER A 75 -19.49 -13.63 -12.64
C SER A 75 -18.45 -13.25 -13.68
N PHE A 76 -17.71 -12.15 -13.46
CA PHE A 76 -16.64 -11.72 -14.36
C PHE A 76 -15.52 -12.77 -14.43
N LEU A 77 -14.99 -13.18 -13.28
CA LEU A 77 -13.90 -14.13 -13.22
C LEU A 77 -14.32 -15.53 -13.65
N GLU A 78 -15.62 -15.87 -13.59
CA GLU A 78 -16.19 -17.11 -14.14
C GLU A 78 -16.11 -17.16 -15.66
N VAL A 79 -16.35 -16.05 -16.34
CA VAL A 79 -16.23 -15.96 -17.79
C VAL A 79 -14.75 -15.87 -18.21
N SER A 80 -13.94 -15.08 -17.50
CA SER A 80 -12.53 -14.84 -17.85
C SER A 80 -11.54 -15.89 -17.29
N ARG A 81 -12.01 -17.09 -16.90
CA ARG A 81 -11.21 -18.14 -16.22
C ARG A 81 -10.03 -18.70 -17.05
N GLN A 82 -9.90 -18.45 -18.34
CA GLN A 82 -8.86 -19.06 -19.19
C GLN A 82 -7.67 -18.14 -19.44
N GLU A 83 -6.71 -18.07 -18.50
CA GLU A 83 -5.46 -17.27 -18.58
C GLU A 83 -5.58 -15.84 -19.16
N VAL A 84 -6.76 -15.24 -19.03
CA VAL A 84 -7.07 -13.98 -19.71
C VAL A 84 -6.48 -12.80 -18.96
N VAL A 85 -6.65 -12.82 -17.63
CA VAL A 85 -6.29 -11.73 -16.74
C VAL A 85 -4.99 -12.08 -16.04
N ASP A 86 -3.94 -11.28 -16.24
CA ASP A 86 -2.64 -11.46 -15.60
C ASP A 86 -2.59 -10.81 -14.21
N GLY A 87 -3.55 -9.92 -13.89
CA GLY A 87 -3.71 -9.29 -12.57
C GLY A 87 -5.14 -8.81 -12.33
N VAL A 88 -5.72 -9.21 -11.20
CA VAL A 88 -7.09 -8.81 -10.82
C VAL A 88 -7.03 -7.46 -10.11
N THR A 89 -7.53 -6.42 -10.77
CA THR A 89 -7.41 -5.02 -10.34
C THR A 89 -8.69 -4.49 -9.72
N HIS A 90 -8.55 -3.77 -8.60
CA HIS A 90 -9.66 -3.06 -7.97
C HIS A 90 -9.25 -1.69 -7.42
N HIS A 91 -10.25 -0.89 -7.05
CA HIS A 91 -10.08 0.46 -6.55
C HIS A 91 -10.43 0.59 -5.07
N ILE A 92 -9.66 1.43 -4.36
CA ILE A 92 -9.88 1.74 -2.94
C ILE A 92 -10.09 3.24 -2.75
N TYR A 93 -11.29 3.59 -2.28
CA TYR A 93 -11.66 4.92 -1.83
C TYR A 93 -12.63 4.77 -0.67
N ASN A 94 -12.13 4.59 0.55
CA ASN A 94 -12.90 4.10 1.68
C ASN A 94 -13.30 5.17 2.71
N ILE A 95 -12.92 6.45 2.55
CA ILE A 95 -13.28 7.52 3.51
C ILE A 95 -14.40 8.45 3.01
N ARG A 96 -14.78 8.35 1.73
CA ARG A 96 -15.73 9.19 0.94
C ARG A 96 -16.86 9.91 1.71
N PRO A 97 -17.34 11.07 1.20
CA PRO A 97 -16.84 11.85 0.05
C PRO A 97 -15.71 12.84 0.43
N GLY A 98 -15.17 13.60 -0.55
CA GLY A 98 -14.01 14.49 -0.34
C GLY A 98 -14.33 15.83 0.34
N ASP A 99 -15.61 16.16 0.47
CA ASP A 99 -16.18 17.32 1.14
C ASP A 99 -16.72 16.97 2.55
N ASP A 100 -16.47 15.75 3.03
CA ASP A 100 -16.90 15.33 4.37
C ASP A 100 -16.16 16.10 5.47
N PRO A 101 -16.87 16.87 6.33
CA PRO A 101 -16.25 17.61 7.42
C PRO A 101 -15.63 16.73 8.50
N ASN A 102 -16.05 15.46 8.64
CA ASN A 102 -15.58 14.53 9.67
C ASN A 102 -14.37 13.70 9.25
N MET A 103 -13.75 14.04 8.12
CA MET A 103 -12.77 13.19 7.49
C MET A 103 -11.46 13.06 8.28
N ILE A 104 -11.02 14.09 9.03
CA ILE A 104 -9.88 13.96 9.95
C ILE A 104 -10.19 12.90 11.01
N THR A 105 -11.38 12.97 11.61
CA THR A 105 -11.83 12.00 12.62
C THR A 105 -11.83 10.58 12.08
N LYS A 106 -12.32 10.38 10.84
CA LYS A 106 -12.30 9.07 10.17
C LYS A 106 -10.89 8.54 9.88
N ILE A 107 -9.94 9.40 9.54
CA ILE A 107 -8.53 9.01 9.30
C ILE A 107 -7.87 8.57 10.61
N GLN A 108 -8.28 9.17 11.73
CA GLN A 108 -7.73 8.87 13.06
C GLN A 108 -8.48 7.75 13.78
N ASP A 109 -9.63 7.32 13.28
CA ASP A 109 -10.41 6.23 13.87
C ASP A 109 -9.91 4.86 13.37
N PRO A 110 -9.21 4.06 14.20
CA PRO A 110 -8.72 2.76 13.80
C PRO A 110 -9.84 1.79 13.45
N SER A 111 -11.02 1.92 14.07
CA SER A 111 -12.18 1.08 13.77
C SER A 111 -12.71 1.38 12.38
N TYR A 112 -12.70 2.64 11.97
CA TYR A 112 -13.05 3.05 10.61
C TYR A 112 -12.05 2.54 9.58
N LEU A 113 -10.74 2.71 9.84
CA LEU A 113 -9.69 2.22 8.94
C LEU A 113 -9.74 0.69 8.75
N ASN A 114 -10.13 -0.06 9.78
CA ASN A 114 -10.21 -1.53 9.71
C ASN A 114 -11.32 -2.04 8.78
N GLN A 115 -12.33 -1.24 8.45
CA GLN A 115 -13.49 -1.71 7.66
C GLN A 115 -13.09 -2.22 6.26
N VAL A 116 -12.08 -1.61 5.64
CA VAL A 116 -11.58 -1.97 4.30
C VAL A 116 -10.89 -3.34 4.25
N ALA A 117 -10.50 -3.90 5.39
CA ALA A 117 -9.91 -5.23 5.48
C ALA A 117 -10.81 -6.30 4.83
N GLN A 118 -12.13 -6.16 4.97
CA GLN A 118 -13.09 -7.08 4.36
C GLN A 118 -13.06 -7.02 2.83
N THR A 119 -12.83 -5.85 2.25
CA THR A 119 -12.65 -5.68 0.80
C THR A 119 -11.39 -6.40 0.32
N TYR A 120 -10.24 -6.17 0.97
CA TYR A 120 -9.00 -6.85 0.61
C TYR A 120 -9.11 -8.38 0.77
N LYS A 121 -9.74 -8.85 1.85
CA LYS A 121 -10.02 -10.27 2.07
C LYS A 121 -10.93 -10.86 0.99
N GLY A 122 -11.98 -10.14 0.60
CA GLY A 122 -12.89 -10.55 -0.47
C GLY A 122 -12.15 -10.73 -1.81
N VAL A 123 -11.34 -9.75 -2.20
CA VAL A 123 -10.52 -9.82 -3.42
C VAL A 123 -9.51 -10.97 -3.34
N LEU A 124 -8.85 -11.16 -2.20
CA LEU A 124 -7.93 -12.29 -2.02
C LEU A 124 -8.64 -13.64 -2.22
N ASN A 125 -9.81 -13.81 -1.58
CA ASN A 125 -10.57 -15.05 -1.66
C ASN A 125 -11.02 -15.36 -3.09
N ILE A 126 -11.50 -14.36 -3.82
CA ILE A 126 -12.01 -14.57 -5.19
C ILE A 126 -10.88 -14.85 -6.19
N VAL A 127 -9.73 -14.17 -6.02
CA VAL A 127 -8.52 -14.46 -6.78
C VAL A 127 -8.05 -15.88 -6.50
N ASN A 128 -7.98 -16.31 -5.24
CA ASN A 128 -7.60 -17.68 -4.91
C ASN A 128 -8.61 -18.73 -5.41
N LYS A 129 -9.88 -18.39 -5.50
CA LYS A 129 -10.93 -19.29 -6.01
C LYS A 129 -10.82 -19.52 -7.52
N PHE A 130 -10.62 -18.47 -8.31
CA PHE A 130 -10.70 -18.56 -9.77
C PHE A 130 -9.36 -18.44 -10.48
N LYS A 131 -8.45 -17.62 -9.97
CA LYS A 131 -7.17 -17.27 -10.61
C LYS A 131 -6.01 -17.04 -9.62
N PRO A 132 -5.55 -18.07 -8.89
CA PRO A 132 -4.45 -17.91 -7.93
C PRO A 132 -3.18 -17.30 -8.52
N GLN A 133 -2.92 -17.53 -9.81
CA GLN A 133 -1.72 -17.08 -10.51
C GLN A 133 -1.72 -15.56 -10.81
N SER A 134 -2.87 -14.94 -11.04
CA SER A 134 -2.98 -13.53 -11.46
C SER A 134 -2.70 -12.55 -10.30
N ARG A 135 -2.94 -12.97 -9.06
CA ARG A 135 -2.80 -12.15 -7.84
C ARG A 135 -3.69 -10.89 -7.83
N ALA A 136 -3.82 -10.28 -6.65
CA ALA A 136 -4.66 -9.11 -6.43
C ALA A 136 -3.84 -7.81 -6.53
N TRP A 137 -4.43 -6.76 -7.12
CA TRP A 137 -3.78 -5.47 -7.39
C TRP A 137 -4.74 -4.35 -7.00
N VAL A 138 -4.28 -3.41 -6.16
CA VAL A 138 -4.97 -2.13 -5.98
C VAL A 138 -4.48 -1.21 -7.08
N PHE A 139 -5.29 -0.98 -8.12
CA PHE A 139 -4.86 -0.23 -9.30
C PHE A 139 -5.16 1.26 -9.24
N LYS A 140 -6.09 1.65 -8.37
CA LYS A 140 -6.33 3.06 -8.06
C LYS A 140 -6.76 3.19 -6.62
N SER A 141 -5.94 3.87 -5.83
CA SER A 141 -6.25 4.18 -4.44
C SER A 141 -6.21 5.67 -4.19
N GLY A 142 -7.22 6.21 -3.52
CA GLY A 142 -7.16 7.55 -2.94
C GLY A 142 -8.07 7.58 -1.72
N ARG A 143 -7.84 8.48 -0.79
CA ARG A 143 -8.65 8.54 0.43
C ARG A 143 -10.12 8.83 0.11
N ALA A 144 -10.34 9.85 -0.71
CA ALA A 144 -11.65 10.37 -1.07
C ALA A 144 -11.77 10.56 -2.59
N LEU A 145 -13.01 10.48 -3.07
CA LEU A 145 -13.38 10.74 -4.47
C LEU A 145 -13.18 12.22 -4.85
N HIS A 146 -13.44 12.53 -6.12
CA HIS A 146 -13.50 13.90 -6.65
C HIS A 146 -12.22 14.73 -6.45
N GLY A 147 -11.06 14.08 -6.60
CA GLY A 147 -9.76 14.75 -6.48
C GLY A 147 -9.23 14.84 -5.05
N GLY A 148 -9.92 14.25 -4.07
CA GLY A 148 -9.51 14.31 -2.66
C GLY A 148 -9.93 15.63 -2.02
N ALA A 149 -9.81 15.70 -0.69
CA ALA A 149 -10.23 16.87 0.05
C ALA A 149 -9.12 17.91 0.13
N LYS A 150 -9.47 19.16 -0.15
CA LYS A 150 -8.54 20.28 -0.26
C LYS A 150 -7.64 20.44 0.98
N ASP A 151 -8.24 20.36 2.17
CA ASP A 151 -7.53 20.73 3.40
C ASP A 151 -6.91 19.54 4.15
N VAL A 152 -7.01 18.33 3.59
CA VAL A 152 -6.51 17.13 4.27
C VAL A 152 -5.78 16.15 3.34
N SER A 153 -6.07 16.12 2.04
CA SER A 153 -5.41 15.12 1.15
C SER A 153 -3.94 15.42 0.88
N GLN A 154 -3.53 16.67 1.07
CA GLN A 154 -2.18 17.18 0.84
C GLN A 154 -1.36 17.36 2.13
N THR A 155 -1.88 16.89 3.28
CA THR A 155 -1.32 17.14 4.61
C THR A 155 -0.74 15.86 5.21
N PHE A 156 0.03 15.99 6.29
CA PHE A 156 0.65 14.85 6.97
C PHE A 156 -0.38 13.81 7.44
N ALA A 157 -1.57 14.26 7.84
CA ALA A 157 -2.67 13.40 8.27
C ALA A 157 -3.04 12.34 7.23
N ASN A 158 -2.89 12.62 5.93
CA ASN A 158 -3.20 11.63 4.91
C ASN A 158 -2.28 10.40 4.96
N GLY A 159 -1.06 10.55 5.47
CA GLY A 159 -0.09 9.47 5.64
C GLY A 159 -0.59 8.36 6.56
N PHE A 160 -1.35 8.70 7.60
CA PHE A 160 -1.96 7.72 8.51
C PHE A 160 -2.85 6.73 7.77
N TRP A 161 -3.70 7.23 6.86
CA TRP A 161 -4.50 6.38 5.98
C TRP A 161 -3.62 5.68 4.94
N TYR A 162 -2.75 6.43 4.25
CA TYR A 162 -2.06 5.88 3.08
C TYR A 162 -1.14 4.70 3.42
N PHE A 163 -0.31 4.85 4.45
CA PHE A 163 0.63 3.80 4.83
C PHE A 163 -0.06 2.64 5.54
N ASP A 164 -1.16 2.90 6.25
CA ASP A 164 -2.04 1.85 6.77
C ASP A 164 -2.64 1.01 5.64
N GLN A 165 -3.18 1.65 4.59
CA GLN A 165 -3.73 0.92 3.44
C GLN A 165 -2.66 0.14 2.69
N LEU A 166 -1.46 0.70 2.55
CA LEU A 166 -0.34 0.03 1.90
C LEU A 166 0.11 -1.21 2.69
N GLY A 167 0.20 -1.10 4.01
CA GLY A 167 0.49 -2.22 4.91
C GLY A 167 -0.63 -3.27 4.93
N MET A 168 -1.88 -2.85 5.05
CA MET A 168 -3.02 -3.76 5.08
C MET A 168 -3.20 -4.52 3.75
N ALA A 169 -3.03 -3.85 2.61
CA ALA A 169 -3.11 -4.52 1.31
C ALA A 169 -2.01 -5.61 1.19
N SER A 170 -0.80 -5.36 1.71
CA SER A 170 0.29 -6.33 1.66
C SER A 170 0.01 -7.60 2.47
N THR A 171 -0.63 -7.47 3.65
CA THR A 171 -1.01 -8.63 4.48
C THR A 171 -2.11 -9.48 3.84
N TYR A 172 -2.96 -8.89 3.01
CA TYR A 172 -3.93 -9.59 2.16
C TYR A 172 -3.39 -9.94 0.76
N ASN A 173 -2.07 -10.07 0.63
CA ASN A 173 -1.39 -10.58 -0.56
C ASN A 173 -1.67 -9.79 -1.87
N HIS A 174 -1.96 -8.48 -1.74
CA HIS A 174 -1.97 -7.59 -2.90
C HIS A 174 -0.54 -7.31 -3.33
N LYS A 175 -0.25 -7.46 -4.62
CA LYS A 175 1.12 -7.36 -5.16
C LYS A 175 1.48 -5.99 -5.66
N VAL A 176 0.48 -5.16 -5.97
CA VAL A 176 0.64 -3.81 -6.48
C VAL A 176 -0.35 -2.88 -5.79
N PHE A 177 0.10 -1.68 -5.48
CA PHE A 177 -0.70 -0.62 -4.89
C PHE A 177 -0.41 0.72 -5.59
N CYS A 178 -1.33 1.13 -6.46
CA CYS A 178 -1.21 2.32 -7.28
C CYS A 178 -1.91 3.51 -6.63
N ARG A 179 -1.12 4.48 -6.17
CA ARG A 179 -1.61 5.73 -5.60
C ARG A 179 -2.13 6.67 -6.67
N GLN A 180 -3.41 7.02 -6.58
CA GLN A 180 -3.98 8.19 -7.23
C GLN A 180 -3.58 9.42 -6.40
N THR A 181 -2.71 10.31 -6.87
CA THR A 181 -1.90 10.32 -8.11
C THR A 181 -0.46 10.71 -7.80
N LEU A 182 0.44 10.56 -8.78
CA LEU A 182 1.73 11.25 -8.74
C LEU A 182 1.54 12.78 -8.80
N ILE A 183 0.80 13.29 -9.78
CA ILE A 183 0.44 14.70 -9.99
C ILE A 183 -1.06 14.80 -10.30
N GLY A 184 -1.72 15.87 -9.85
CA GLY A 184 -3.11 16.21 -10.17
C GLY A 184 -4.12 15.82 -9.09
N GLY A 185 -4.92 16.79 -8.65
CA GLY A 185 -5.85 16.62 -7.51
C GLY A 185 -5.17 16.88 -6.16
N ASN A 186 -5.97 17.00 -5.10
CA ASN A 186 -5.51 17.30 -3.74
C ASN A 186 -4.77 16.13 -3.09
N TYR A 187 -4.97 14.89 -3.56
CA TYR A 187 -4.28 13.68 -3.07
C TYR A 187 -2.95 13.39 -3.77
N ALA A 188 -2.48 14.29 -4.64
CA ALA A 188 -1.28 14.09 -5.41
C ALA A 188 -0.04 14.00 -4.52
N LEU A 189 0.93 13.16 -4.87
CA LEU A 189 2.22 13.09 -4.18
C LEU A 189 3.05 14.36 -4.44
N LEU A 190 2.88 14.99 -5.59
CA LEU A 190 3.51 16.25 -5.95
C LEU A 190 2.43 17.34 -6.06
N ASN A 191 2.68 18.49 -5.48
CA ASN A 191 1.82 19.66 -5.63
C ASN A 191 1.70 20.02 -7.11
N THR A 192 0.47 20.18 -7.60
CA THR A 192 0.21 20.36 -9.04
C THR A 192 0.72 21.70 -9.57
N THR A 193 0.80 22.73 -8.72
CA THR A 193 1.24 24.07 -9.11
C THR A 193 2.74 24.25 -8.93
N THR A 194 3.29 23.77 -7.81
CA THR A 194 4.69 24.03 -7.44
C THR A 194 5.63 22.87 -7.72
N SER A 195 5.10 21.68 -8.06
CA SER A 195 5.85 20.41 -8.15
C SER A 195 6.58 20.00 -6.86
N ILE A 196 6.34 20.71 -5.75
CA ILE A 196 6.92 20.39 -4.44
C ILE A 196 6.25 19.11 -3.91
N PRO A 197 7.02 18.13 -3.40
CA PRO A 197 6.46 16.94 -2.80
C PRO A 197 5.59 17.23 -1.57
N ASN A 198 4.39 16.66 -1.53
CA ASN A 198 3.52 16.63 -0.36
C ASN A 198 4.05 15.61 0.68
N PRO A 199 3.62 15.66 1.95
CA PRO A 199 4.09 14.77 3.02
C PRO A 199 4.12 13.28 2.67
N ASP A 200 3.08 12.77 1.99
CA ASP A 200 2.97 11.37 1.57
C ASP A 200 4.15 10.90 0.71
N TYR A 201 4.74 11.80 -0.09
CA TYR A 201 5.87 11.48 -0.95
C TYR A 201 7.07 10.96 -0.14
N TYR A 202 7.38 11.61 0.98
CA TYR A 202 8.53 11.25 1.79
C TYR A 202 8.35 9.89 2.47
N GLY A 203 7.14 9.60 2.98
CA GLY A 203 6.85 8.29 3.57
C GLY A 203 6.80 7.17 2.53
N VAL A 204 6.24 7.39 1.32
CA VAL A 204 6.29 6.35 0.27
C VAL A 204 7.70 6.15 -0.29
N LEU A 205 8.54 7.19 -0.30
CA LEU A 205 9.94 7.07 -0.66
C LEU A 205 10.71 6.21 0.35
N LEU A 206 10.45 6.38 1.65
CA LEU A 206 10.96 5.49 2.70
C LEU A 206 10.45 4.06 2.52
N TRP A 207 9.14 3.86 2.30
CA TRP A 207 8.59 2.55 1.98
C TRP A 207 9.33 1.90 0.80
N HIS A 208 9.50 2.64 -0.30
CA HIS A 208 10.18 2.14 -1.49
C HIS A 208 11.64 1.78 -1.22
N ARG A 209 12.36 2.50 -0.33
CA ARG A 209 13.77 2.25 -0.02
C ARG A 209 13.96 1.10 0.97
N LEU A 210 13.05 0.95 1.94
CA LEU A 210 13.23 0.10 3.12
C LEU A 210 12.43 -1.21 3.06
N MET A 211 11.16 -1.16 2.66
CA MET A 211 10.24 -2.29 2.74
C MET A 211 10.43 -3.24 1.54
N GLY A 212 10.80 -4.50 1.81
CA GLY A 212 10.99 -5.54 0.79
C GLY A 212 9.68 -6.19 0.33
N SER A 213 9.80 -7.17 -0.59
CA SER A 213 8.65 -7.86 -1.17
C SER A 213 8.07 -8.98 -0.30
N THR A 214 8.82 -9.47 0.68
CA THR A 214 8.39 -10.53 1.60
C THR A 214 7.72 -9.89 2.82
N VAL A 215 6.42 -10.12 2.95
CA VAL A 215 5.60 -9.62 4.08
C VAL A 215 5.74 -10.57 5.26
N LEU A 216 5.91 -10.04 6.46
CA LEU A 216 6.00 -10.79 7.70
C LEU A 216 4.72 -10.65 8.50
N ALA A 217 4.33 -11.72 9.20
CA ALA A 217 3.23 -11.66 10.16
C ALA A 217 3.69 -10.88 11.41
N VAL A 218 2.84 -9.98 11.89
CA VAL A 218 3.07 -9.21 13.11
C VAL A 218 1.97 -9.56 14.11
N THR A 219 2.37 -9.91 15.31
CA THR A 219 1.49 -10.05 16.47
C THR A 219 1.90 -9.00 17.49
N GLN A 220 0.93 -8.24 18.01
CA GLN A 220 1.17 -7.21 19.01
C GLN A 220 0.17 -7.34 20.16
N GLU A 221 0.55 -6.85 21.35
CA GLU A 221 -0.42 -6.59 22.40
C GLU A 221 -1.45 -5.57 21.91
N PHE A 222 -2.72 -5.79 22.24
CA PHE A 222 -3.81 -5.07 21.61
C PHE A 222 -3.77 -3.56 21.94
N ASN A 223 -3.39 -2.76 20.95
CA ASN A 223 -3.59 -1.32 20.95
C ASN A 223 -4.13 -0.88 19.58
N GLN A 224 -5.34 -0.35 19.54
CA GLN A 224 -5.97 0.02 18.28
C GLN A 224 -5.30 1.23 17.61
N ASN A 225 -4.65 2.10 18.39
CA ASN A 225 -4.05 3.34 17.89
C ASN A 225 -2.62 3.15 17.36
N LEU A 226 -1.96 2.04 17.67
CA LEU A 226 -0.65 1.69 17.12
C LEU A 226 -0.80 0.61 16.07
N ARG A 227 -0.47 0.95 14.82
CA ARG A 227 -0.56 0.03 13.68
C ARG A 227 0.83 -0.33 13.20
N VAL A 228 1.07 -1.63 12.97
CA VAL A 228 2.41 -2.16 12.72
C VAL A 228 2.39 -3.11 11.55
N TYR A 229 3.32 -2.92 10.61
CA TYR A 229 3.53 -3.79 9.47
C TYR A 229 5.02 -4.07 9.30
N ALA A 230 5.37 -5.33 9.02
CA ALA A 230 6.76 -5.76 8.90
C ALA A 230 7.00 -6.53 7.60
N HIS A 231 8.14 -6.28 6.98
CA HIS A 231 8.60 -6.92 5.77
C HIS A 231 10.07 -7.33 5.95
N CYS A 232 10.59 -8.24 5.14
CA CYS A 232 12.05 -8.33 4.99
C CYS A 232 12.59 -6.99 4.47
N ALA A 233 13.78 -6.59 4.88
CA ALA A 233 14.41 -5.38 4.40
C ALA A 233 14.76 -5.48 2.91
N LYS A 234 14.58 -4.40 2.14
CA LYS A 234 14.67 -4.45 0.67
C LYS A 234 16.09 -4.61 0.12
N LYS A 235 17.08 -3.96 0.74
CA LYS A 235 18.47 -3.91 0.27
C LYS A 235 19.49 -4.40 1.31
N LYS A 236 19.00 -4.87 2.44
CA LYS A 236 19.79 -5.25 3.62
C LYS A 236 19.24 -6.56 4.16
N LEU A 237 20.06 -7.29 4.91
CA LEU A 237 19.59 -8.42 5.69
C LEU A 237 18.64 -7.95 6.79
N GLY A 238 17.83 -8.89 7.28
CA GLY A 238 16.91 -8.65 8.40
C GLY A 238 15.59 -8.01 7.97
N ILE A 239 14.99 -7.23 8.85
CA ILE A 239 13.60 -6.79 8.71
C ILE A 239 13.48 -5.27 8.61
N SER A 240 12.39 -4.81 8.01
CA SER A 240 11.94 -3.42 8.05
C SER A 240 10.50 -3.36 8.53
N ILE A 241 10.25 -2.46 9.48
CA ILE A 241 8.98 -2.31 10.18
C ILE A 241 8.52 -0.87 10.00
N ILE A 242 7.21 -0.68 9.81
CA ILE A 242 6.57 0.62 9.94
C ILE A 242 5.63 0.60 11.14
N PHE A 243 5.72 1.65 11.96
CA PHE A 243 4.81 1.96 13.05
C PHE A 243 4.01 3.21 12.68
N ILE A 244 2.70 3.18 12.90
CA ILE A 244 1.79 4.30 12.66
C ILE A 244 1.04 4.56 13.96
N ASN A 245 1.33 5.68 14.62
CA ASN A 245 0.66 6.06 15.84
C ASN A 245 -0.44 7.09 15.57
N LEU A 246 -1.69 6.65 15.71
CA LEU A 246 -2.90 7.47 15.56
C LEU A 246 -3.27 8.23 16.84
N SER A 247 -2.63 7.93 17.98
CA SER A 247 -2.91 8.63 19.23
C SER A 247 -2.35 10.04 19.20
N LYS A 248 -3.17 11.01 19.61
CA LYS A 248 -2.78 12.42 19.76
C LYS A 248 -1.97 12.68 21.03
N ASP A 249 -2.27 11.94 22.10
CA ASP A 249 -1.85 12.28 23.46
C ASP A 249 -0.91 11.22 24.06
N SER A 250 -0.60 10.15 23.33
CA SER A 250 0.22 9.05 23.83
C SER A 250 1.33 8.67 22.88
N SER A 251 2.54 8.59 23.41
CA SER A 251 3.67 7.91 22.78
C SER A 251 3.68 6.43 23.16
N PHE A 252 4.25 5.59 22.30
CA PHE A 252 4.48 4.17 22.58
C PHE A 252 5.97 3.88 22.69
N ASN A 253 6.34 3.02 23.65
CA ASN A 253 7.66 2.41 23.70
C ASN A 253 7.50 0.94 23.34
N VAL A 254 7.99 0.56 22.16
CA VAL A 254 7.79 -0.77 21.59
C VAL A 254 9.05 -1.60 21.77
N THR A 255 8.89 -2.79 22.34
CA THR A 255 9.92 -3.82 22.36
C THR A 255 9.54 -4.89 21.35
N LEU A 256 10.54 -5.56 20.77
CA LEU A 256 10.34 -6.63 19.80
C LEU A 256 10.66 -7.96 20.44
N SER A 257 10.03 -9.03 19.98
CA SER A 257 10.30 -10.39 20.44
C SER A 257 10.36 -11.33 19.25
N ASN A 258 11.25 -12.32 19.31
CA ASN A 258 11.31 -13.37 18.30
C ASN A 258 10.29 -14.47 18.65
N TYR A 259 9.55 -14.92 17.63
CA TYR A 259 8.73 -16.12 17.72
C TYR A 259 9.53 -17.31 17.22
N GLU A 260 9.80 -18.28 18.10
CA GLU A 260 10.11 -19.64 17.63
C GLU A 260 8.80 -20.35 17.33
N HIS A 261 8.61 -20.74 16.06
CA HIS A 261 7.58 -21.71 15.70
C HIS A 261 7.97 -23.06 16.34
N GLN A 262 7.45 -23.35 17.54
CA GLN A 262 7.50 -24.72 18.04
C GLN A 262 6.60 -25.56 17.12
N SER A 263 7.23 -26.41 16.32
CA SER A 263 6.57 -27.40 15.47
C SER A 263 5.86 -28.44 16.35
N ARG A 264 4.68 -28.11 16.87
CA ARG A 264 3.75 -29.08 17.47
C ARG A 264 2.34 -28.76 17.02
N ASN A 265 1.65 -29.81 16.58
CA ASN A 265 0.26 -29.88 16.11
C ASN A 265 -0.74 -29.20 17.08
N LEU A 266 -0.76 -27.88 17.13
CA LEU A 266 -1.68 -27.09 17.94
C LEU A 266 -2.66 -26.38 17.00
N ARG A 267 -3.95 -26.63 17.23
CA ARG A 267 -5.06 -25.95 16.59
C ARG A 267 -4.87 -24.43 16.67
N THR A 268 -5.27 -23.75 15.61
CA THR A 268 -5.03 -22.37 15.18
C THR A 268 -5.49 -21.23 16.12
N THR A 269 -5.58 -21.44 17.43
CA THR A 269 -6.07 -20.42 18.39
C THR A 269 -5.15 -20.13 19.56
N ASN A 270 -4.06 -20.88 19.77
CA ASN A 270 -3.12 -20.63 20.86
C ASN A 270 -1.83 -20.02 20.30
N VAL A 271 -1.79 -18.70 20.24
CA VAL A 271 -0.56 -17.95 20.00
C VAL A 271 0.39 -18.25 21.17
N ALA A 272 1.48 -18.98 20.92
CA ALA A 272 2.51 -19.24 21.93
C ALA A 272 3.02 -17.91 22.52
N LYS A 273 3.39 -17.87 23.80
CA LYS A 273 3.98 -16.67 24.38
C LYS A 273 5.38 -16.44 23.76
N PRO A 274 5.79 -15.19 23.50
CA PRO A 274 7.16 -14.90 23.06
C PRO A 274 8.15 -15.40 24.10
N ASN A 275 9.15 -16.17 23.67
CA ASN A 275 10.11 -16.79 24.59
C ASN A 275 11.19 -15.80 25.06
N TYR A 276 11.57 -14.80 24.25
CA TYR A 276 12.59 -13.80 24.60
C TYR A 276 12.38 -12.47 23.87
N GLU A 277 12.55 -11.37 24.61
CA GLU A 277 12.68 -10.02 24.04
C GLU A 277 13.94 -9.96 23.17
N PHE A 278 13.79 -9.44 21.95
CA PHE A 278 14.88 -9.24 21.01
C PHE A 278 15.86 -8.20 21.55
N ARG A 279 17.14 -8.59 21.61
CA ARG A 279 18.25 -7.68 21.87
C ARG A 279 19.23 -7.79 20.72
N GLY A 280 19.17 -6.83 19.80
CA GLY A 280 20.16 -6.74 18.73
C GLY A 280 21.53 -6.35 19.24
N TYR A 281 22.56 -6.80 18.53
CA TYR A 281 23.96 -6.45 18.75
C TYR A 281 24.43 -5.35 17.79
N GLN A 282 23.67 -5.08 16.71
CA GLN A 282 23.91 -3.96 15.79
C GLN A 282 22.98 -2.79 16.10
N ASN A 283 23.43 -1.57 15.78
CA ASN A 283 22.52 -0.43 15.78
C ASN A 283 21.45 -0.61 14.71
N ARG A 284 20.19 -0.35 15.09
CA ARG A 284 19.08 -0.26 14.14
C ARG A 284 18.99 1.14 13.56
N GLU A 285 18.43 1.22 12.36
CA GLU A 285 18.20 2.46 11.64
C GLU A 285 16.75 2.90 11.85
N GLU A 286 16.54 4.11 12.36
CA GLU A 286 15.20 4.67 12.57
C GLU A 286 14.97 5.94 11.73
N TYR A 287 13.77 6.05 11.17
CA TYR A 287 13.32 7.19 10.38
C TYR A 287 11.97 7.65 10.95
N HIS A 288 12.00 8.71 11.75
CA HIS A 288 10.85 9.28 12.42
C HIS A 288 10.25 10.39 11.58
N LEU A 289 9.03 10.17 11.08
CA LEU A 289 8.23 11.16 10.38
C LEU A 289 7.24 11.80 11.35
N ALA A 290 7.28 13.12 11.43
CA ALA A 290 6.34 13.91 12.21
C ALA A 290 5.93 15.18 11.47
N ALA A 291 4.78 15.75 11.81
CA ALA A 291 4.40 17.05 11.29
C ALA A 291 5.10 18.18 12.06
N LEU A 292 5.47 19.25 11.37
CA LEU A 292 6.05 20.44 12.02
C LEU A 292 5.10 20.96 13.12
N ALA A 293 5.66 21.17 14.32
CA ALA A 293 4.92 21.60 15.51
C ALA A 293 3.70 20.71 15.87
N GLY A 294 3.70 19.44 15.45
CA GLY A 294 2.58 18.51 15.68
C GLY A 294 1.32 18.81 14.86
N ASN A 295 1.37 19.77 13.93
CA ASN A 295 0.23 20.11 13.09
C ASN A 295 0.05 19.10 11.95
N ILE A 296 -0.67 18.01 12.22
CA ILE A 296 -0.94 16.96 11.22
C ILE A 296 -1.74 17.45 10.00
N GLN A 297 -2.42 18.60 10.09
CA GLN A 297 -3.08 19.24 8.94
C GLN A 297 -2.12 20.18 8.18
N GLY A 298 -0.85 20.24 8.58
CA GLY A 298 0.21 20.91 7.86
C GLY A 298 0.79 20.06 6.72
N GLN A 299 1.49 20.74 5.81
CA GLN A 299 2.17 20.11 4.65
C GLN A 299 3.67 19.92 4.86
N ILE A 300 4.20 20.37 6.01
CA ILE A 300 5.62 20.29 6.32
C ILE A 300 5.86 19.05 7.19
N VAL A 301 6.69 18.15 6.67
CA VAL A 301 7.12 16.95 7.38
C VAL A 301 8.55 17.12 7.90
N LEU A 302 8.79 16.61 9.10
CA LEU A 302 10.09 16.43 9.70
C LEU A 302 10.51 14.97 9.52
N LEU A 303 11.75 14.74 9.11
CA LEU A 303 12.41 13.44 9.16
C LEU A 303 13.52 13.51 10.19
N ASN A 304 13.41 12.76 11.29
CA ASN A 304 14.40 12.80 12.38
C ASN A 304 14.70 14.25 12.82
N ASP A 305 13.63 15.02 13.04
CA ASP A 305 13.65 16.46 13.40
C ASP A 305 14.17 17.43 12.33
N ILE A 306 14.54 16.94 11.13
CA ILE A 306 14.97 17.77 10.00
C ILE A 306 13.78 18.07 9.09
N GLN A 307 13.55 19.35 8.82
CA GLN A 307 12.47 19.77 7.93
C GLN A 307 12.73 19.36 6.47
N MET A 308 11.79 18.60 5.90
CA MET A 308 11.88 18.15 4.52
C MET A 308 11.29 19.20 3.59
N VAL A 309 12.16 20.09 3.10
CA VAL A 309 11.83 21.09 2.07
C VAL A 309 12.77 20.86 0.88
N PRO A 310 12.27 20.87 -0.36
CA PRO A 310 13.15 20.80 -1.53
C PRO A 310 14.17 21.93 -1.54
N THR A 311 15.36 21.64 -2.07
CA THR A 311 16.37 22.68 -2.32
C THR A 311 15.91 23.62 -3.44
N LYS A 312 16.66 24.71 -3.67
CA LYS A 312 16.42 25.62 -4.81
C LYS A 312 16.50 24.92 -6.18
N THR A 313 17.16 23.77 -6.24
CA THR A 313 17.31 22.92 -7.44
C THR A 313 16.26 21.81 -7.53
N PHE A 314 15.28 21.78 -6.61
CA PHE A 314 14.29 20.70 -6.46
C PHE A 314 14.89 19.33 -6.11
N ASP A 315 16.13 19.29 -5.59
CA ASP A 315 16.71 18.06 -5.08
C ASP A 315 16.03 17.66 -3.77
N ILE A 316 15.79 16.36 -3.63
CA ILE A 316 15.28 15.77 -2.38
C ILE A 316 16.45 15.67 -1.42
N LEU A 317 16.30 16.26 -0.22
CA LEU A 317 17.28 16.15 0.85
C LEU A 317 17.64 14.68 1.14
N ALA A 318 18.88 14.46 1.57
CA ALA A 318 19.35 13.13 1.97
C ALA A 318 18.43 12.56 3.07
N ILE A 319 18.02 11.31 2.90
CA ILE A 319 17.15 10.59 3.83
C ILE A 319 18.05 9.70 4.68
N GLU A 320 18.58 10.28 5.75
CA GLU A 320 19.53 9.63 6.64
C GLU A 320 18.83 9.03 7.88
N PRO A 321 19.20 7.80 8.28
CA PRO A 321 18.67 7.20 9.50
C PRO A 321 19.28 7.82 10.75
N LYS A 322 18.51 7.76 11.84
CA LYS A 322 19.08 7.81 13.19
C LYS A 322 19.55 6.40 13.55
N LEU A 323 20.82 6.26 13.93
CA LEU A 323 21.35 5.00 14.45
C LEU A 323 21.02 4.89 15.95
N VAL A 324 20.30 3.84 16.33
CA VAL A 324 19.84 3.62 17.70
C VAL A 324 20.27 2.24 18.16
N ASN A 325 20.66 2.11 19.44
CA ASN A 325 21.04 0.82 20.01
C ASN A 325 19.84 -0.13 19.98
N ALA A 326 19.96 -1.28 19.32
CA ALA A 326 18.86 -2.23 19.16
C ALA A 326 18.30 -2.79 20.46
N SER A 327 19.02 -2.69 21.59
CA SER A 327 18.57 -3.15 22.91
C SER A 327 17.60 -2.19 23.62
N THR A 328 17.46 -0.94 23.18
CA THR A 328 16.50 0.00 23.79
C THR A 328 15.13 -0.10 23.11
N PRO A 329 14.02 0.21 23.81
CA PRO A 329 12.72 0.29 23.15
C PRO A 329 12.72 1.27 21.97
N ILE A 330 11.87 1.00 20.97
CA ILE A 330 11.57 1.89 19.85
C ILE A 330 10.53 2.90 20.36
N SER A 331 10.88 4.18 20.39
CA SER A 331 9.93 5.22 20.79
C SER A 331 9.13 5.67 19.57
N VAL A 332 7.80 5.64 19.65
CA VAL A 332 6.89 6.10 18.61
C VAL A 332 6.08 7.25 19.18
N ALA A 333 6.42 8.47 18.80
CA ALA A 333 5.77 9.69 19.30
C ALA A 333 4.28 9.72 18.93
N ALA A 334 3.48 10.51 19.66
CA ALA A 334 2.10 10.77 19.32
C ALA A 334 1.99 11.35 17.89
N HIS A 335 0.96 10.95 17.14
CA HIS A 335 0.72 11.39 15.76
C HIS A 335 1.97 11.35 14.87
N SER A 336 2.67 10.22 14.88
CA SER A 336 3.89 10.03 14.09
C SER A 336 3.88 8.71 13.32
N ILE A 337 4.77 8.61 12.35
CA ILE A 337 5.03 7.40 11.58
C ILE A 337 6.52 7.11 11.68
N VAL A 338 6.90 5.88 12.02
CA VAL A 338 8.30 5.50 12.22
C VAL A 338 8.63 4.30 11.36
N TYR A 339 9.65 4.41 10.52
CA TYR A 339 10.25 3.25 9.86
C TYR A 339 11.49 2.81 10.64
N VAL A 340 11.64 1.50 10.83
CA VAL A 340 12.78 0.90 11.53
C VAL A 340 13.34 -0.24 10.69
N THR A 341 14.66 -0.25 10.47
CA THR A 341 15.36 -1.36 9.83
C THR A 341 16.34 -2.00 10.83
N ILE A 342 16.22 -3.32 11.01
CA ILE A 342 17.01 -4.12 11.96
C ILE A 342 17.70 -5.24 11.18
N ARG A 343 19.02 -5.22 11.15
CA ARG A 343 19.81 -6.11 10.28
C ARG A 343 20.05 -7.50 10.84
N ASP A 344 20.11 -7.58 12.17
CA ASP A 344 20.44 -8.78 12.94
C ASP A 344 19.21 -9.42 13.58
N PHE A 345 18.01 -9.01 13.15
CA PHE A 345 16.78 -9.67 13.55
C PHE A 345 16.71 -11.07 12.94
N GLN A 346 16.49 -12.08 13.77
CA GLN A 346 16.43 -13.48 13.33
C GLN A 346 15.08 -13.77 12.65
N ALA A 347 15.03 -13.54 11.34
CA ALA A 347 13.93 -13.96 10.48
C ALA A 347 14.50 -14.82 9.34
N PRO A 348 14.37 -16.16 9.38
CA PRO A 348 14.99 -17.05 8.40
C PRO A 348 14.65 -16.75 6.94
N LEU A 349 13.46 -16.19 6.68
CA LEU A 349 13.02 -15.78 5.34
C LEU A 349 13.67 -14.47 4.84
N CYS A 350 14.39 -13.76 5.71
CA CYS A 350 15.01 -12.46 5.47
C CYS A 350 16.55 -12.47 5.65
N ALA A 351 17.13 -13.66 5.76
CA ALA A 351 18.56 -13.89 5.97
C ALA A 351 19.35 -13.88 4.66
#